data_AF-A0A9E1IC26-F1
#
_entry.id   AF-A0A9E1IC26-F1
#
_cell.length_a   1.000
_cell.length_b   1.000
_cell.length_c   1.000
_cell.angle_alpha   90.00
_cell.angle_beta   90.00
_cell.angle_gamma   90.00
#
_symmetry.space_group_name_H-M   'P 1'
#
loop_
_entity.id
_entity.type
_entity.pdbx_description
1 polymer ?
#
loop_
_entity_poly.entity_id
_entity_poly.type
_entity_poly.pdbx_seq_one_letter_code
_entity_poly.pdbx_strand_id
1 'polypeptide(L)'
;MMRIFSLALRNLFRNIRRTILTVSAISVGLAMMLWVVNFQNGSYTAMIKTAVSTMAGHVVIQDKEYQEEKETKLVVDDVSGIKAMLHEEFPDAVIAPRIFLGGLLVSSSNSVGAAITGFEPEAEAKVQDLAEKIDAGKWLDDDIKGILIGIDMAESLEVGIGDKLVYMGQNYAGENDDDDVQSRLFRVKGIFKTGTAQFDGFLAFTHLKATQELLGGRDVANMVTIHFPNPNDAEAAVPTIASKLAQPDAVVLHWRDALAEIYGMIEIDRSSGDVMLSIIGLIVAFGVLNTMLMSVLERTREFGVMLSLGMKPRKIAQLVLMEGVLLGFIGAMGGLVLGLLISWHAVTYGIDFSSMMGGAETMESGGIAIDTLMVGKWDPRRMSFYFIGAILFCGMASIYPAWSISRLQPVQALRHH
;
A
#
# COMPACT_ATOMS: atom_id res chain seq x y z
N MET A 1 -27.15 -34.47 15.30
CA MET A 1 -26.18 -33.35 15.41
C MET A 1 -26.37 -32.54 16.69
N MET A 2 -27.58 -32.02 17.02
CA MET A 2 -27.83 -31.20 18.22
C MET A 2 -27.29 -31.76 19.56
N ARG A 3 -27.39 -33.08 19.80
CA ARG A 3 -26.86 -33.68 21.04
C ARG A 3 -25.32 -33.63 21.12
N ILE A 4 -24.61 -33.84 20.01
CA ILE A 4 -23.14 -33.80 19.95
C ILE A 4 -22.63 -32.38 20.18
N PHE A 5 -23.28 -31.39 19.57
CA PHE A 5 -22.96 -29.98 19.78
C PHE A 5 -23.11 -29.57 21.25
N SER A 6 -24.23 -29.92 21.90
CA SER A 6 -24.43 -29.57 23.32
C SER A 6 -23.42 -30.24 24.25
N LEU A 7 -22.99 -31.47 23.93
CA LEU A 7 -22.00 -32.20 24.70
C LEU A 7 -20.61 -31.59 24.52
N ALA A 8 -20.23 -31.26 23.28
CA ALA A 8 -18.97 -30.59 23.00
C ALA A 8 -18.88 -29.24 23.72
N LEU A 9 -19.94 -28.43 23.66
CA LEU A 9 -19.99 -27.14 24.35
C LEU A 9 -19.82 -27.31 25.87
N ARG A 10 -20.57 -28.23 26.50
CA ARG A 10 -20.43 -28.51 27.94
C ARG A 10 -19.03 -28.98 28.31
N ASN A 11 -18.39 -29.78 27.46
CA ASN A 11 -17.03 -30.26 27.69
C ASN A 11 -16.00 -29.13 27.72
N LEU A 12 -16.15 -28.12 26.84
CA LEU A 12 -15.28 -26.95 26.84
C LEU A 12 -15.39 -26.15 28.14
N PHE A 13 -16.60 -25.95 28.65
CA PHE A 13 -16.82 -25.22 29.91
C PHE A 13 -16.43 -26.00 31.15
N ARG A 14 -16.42 -27.34 31.10
CA ARG A 14 -16.05 -28.18 32.24
C ARG A 14 -14.59 -27.98 32.65
N ASN A 15 -13.69 -27.74 31.70
CA ASN A 15 -12.26 -27.50 31.94
C ASN A 15 -11.84 -26.08 31.56
N ILE A 16 -12.44 -25.09 32.23
CA ILE A 16 -12.36 -23.67 31.86
C ILE A 16 -10.94 -23.12 31.77
N ARG A 17 -10.02 -23.54 32.66
CA ARG A 17 -8.62 -23.04 32.65
C ARG A 17 -7.89 -23.39 31.34
N ARG A 18 -8.06 -24.62 30.86
CA ARG A 18 -7.40 -25.10 29.66
C ARG A 18 -8.05 -24.55 28.39
N THR A 19 -9.38 -24.47 28.39
CA THR A 19 -10.14 -23.81 27.32
C THR A 19 -9.76 -22.34 27.19
N ILE A 20 -9.58 -21.61 28.30
CA ILE A 20 -9.14 -20.21 28.26
C ILE A 20 -7.73 -20.11 27.68
N LEU A 21 -6.77 -20.94 28.11
CA LEU A 21 -5.41 -20.87 27.58
C LEU A 21 -5.35 -21.07 26.05
N THR A 22 -6.09 -22.03 25.50
CA THR A 22 -6.14 -22.25 24.05
C THR A 22 -6.88 -21.15 23.31
N VAL A 23 -8.05 -20.75 23.81
CA VAL A 23 -8.84 -19.67 23.23
C VAL A 23 -8.03 -18.37 23.23
N SER A 24 -7.31 -18.04 24.30
CA SER A 24 -6.43 -16.88 24.37
C SER A 24 -5.28 -16.96 23.37
N ALA A 25 -4.62 -18.11 23.23
CA ALA A 25 -3.54 -18.27 22.24
C ALA A 25 -4.05 -18.07 20.79
N ILE A 26 -5.20 -18.67 20.45
CA ILE A 26 -5.85 -18.48 19.14
C ILE A 26 -6.26 -17.01 18.97
N SER A 27 -6.87 -16.41 20.00
CA SER A 27 -7.37 -15.04 19.96
C SER A 27 -6.25 -14.04 19.76
N VAL A 28 -5.16 -14.14 20.52
CA VAL A 28 -4.01 -13.24 20.42
C VAL A 28 -3.31 -13.43 19.07
N GLY A 29 -3.10 -14.67 18.63
CA GLY A 29 -2.49 -14.96 17.33
C GLY A 29 -3.29 -14.34 16.19
N LEU A 30 -4.60 -14.58 16.14
CA LEU A 30 -5.47 -14.00 15.11
C LEU A 30 -5.56 -12.47 15.25
N ALA A 31 -5.65 -11.92 16.47
CA ALA A 31 -5.70 -10.48 16.67
C ALA A 31 -4.46 -9.77 16.11
N MET A 32 -3.27 -10.32 16.36
CA MET A 32 -2.03 -9.81 15.80
C MET A 32 -1.99 -9.91 14.27
N MET A 33 -2.45 -11.03 13.70
CA MET A 33 -2.56 -11.18 12.24
C MET A 33 -3.47 -10.11 11.63
N LEU A 34 -4.67 -9.92 12.21
CA LEU A 34 -5.63 -8.94 11.71
C LEU A 34 -5.09 -7.51 11.82
N TRP A 35 -4.38 -7.20 12.90
CA TRP A 35 -3.70 -5.93 13.06
C TRP A 35 -2.65 -5.70 11.97
N VAL A 36 -1.77 -6.67 11.74
CA VAL A 36 -0.74 -6.59 10.68
C VAL A 36 -1.39 -6.38 9.31
N VAL A 37 -2.45 -7.13 8.99
CA VAL A 37 -3.15 -7.05 7.70
C VAL A 37 -3.78 -5.67 7.48
N ASN A 38 -4.49 -5.14 8.49
CA ASN A 38 -5.13 -3.83 8.40
C ASN A 38 -4.09 -2.71 8.31
N PHE A 39 -3.00 -2.83 9.06
CA PHE A 39 -1.90 -1.87 9.03
C PHE A 39 -1.20 -1.87 7.66
N GLN A 40 -0.82 -3.05 7.14
CA GLN A 40 -0.23 -3.18 5.80
C GLN A 40 -1.15 -2.64 4.70
N ASN A 41 -2.44 -2.98 4.74
CA ASN A 41 -3.40 -2.51 3.74
C ASN A 41 -3.52 -0.97 3.73
N GLY A 42 -3.48 -0.36 4.92
CA GLY A 42 -3.44 1.10 5.07
C GLY A 42 -2.17 1.71 4.49
N SER A 43 -1.01 1.19 4.89
CA SER A 43 0.31 1.62 4.42
C SER A 43 0.43 1.52 2.89
N TYR A 44 0.06 0.37 2.29
CA TYR A 44 0.06 0.22 0.84
C TYR A 44 -0.93 1.16 0.14
N THR A 45 -2.11 1.41 0.72
CA THR A 45 -3.07 2.36 0.15
C THR A 45 -2.49 3.78 0.12
N ALA A 46 -1.84 4.20 1.21
CA ALA A 46 -1.19 5.51 1.29
C ALA A 46 -0.01 5.63 0.32
N MET A 47 0.81 4.58 0.23
CA MET A 47 1.93 4.52 -0.70
C MET A 47 1.45 4.58 -2.16
N ILE A 48 0.44 3.79 -2.53
CA ILE A 48 -0.15 3.82 -3.88
C ILE A 48 -0.76 5.19 -4.16
N LYS A 49 -1.54 5.76 -3.23
CA LYS A 49 -2.14 7.10 -3.39
C LYS A 49 -1.05 8.13 -3.71
N THR A 50 0.03 8.12 -2.95
CA THR A 50 1.13 9.08 -3.10
C THR A 50 1.92 8.85 -4.39
N ALA A 51 2.22 7.59 -4.72
CA ALA A 51 2.91 7.22 -5.97
C ALA A 51 2.12 7.68 -7.19
N VAL A 52 0.81 7.40 -7.19
CA VAL A 52 -0.14 7.77 -8.24
C VAL A 52 -0.28 9.28 -8.33
N SER A 53 -0.50 10.00 -7.21
CA SER A 53 -0.64 11.46 -7.23
C SER A 53 0.63 12.16 -7.71
N THR A 54 1.80 11.69 -7.31
CA THR A 54 3.06 12.43 -7.50
C THR A 54 3.77 12.08 -8.80
N MET A 55 3.64 10.85 -9.32
CA MET A 55 4.45 10.38 -10.44
C MET A 55 3.64 10.15 -11.72
N ALA A 56 2.77 9.14 -11.76
CA ALA A 56 2.19 8.62 -13.01
C ALA A 56 0.69 8.89 -13.21
N GLY A 57 -0.07 9.28 -12.19
CA GLY A 57 -1.53 9.23 -12.23
C GLY A 57 -2.06 7.81 -12.32
N HIS A 58 -3.39 7.68 -12.40
CA HIS A 58 -4.03 6.36 -12.46
C HIS A 58 -3.81 5.69 -13.82
N VAL A 59 -3.78 6.51 -14.87
CA VAL A 59 -3.37 6.15 -16.23
C VAL A 59 -2.41 7.22 -16.72
N VAL A 60 -1.36 6.81 -17.44
CA VAL A 60 -0.39 7.70 -18.07
C VAL A 60 -0.31 7.45 -19.56
N ILE A 61 -0.19 8.54 -20.32
CA ILE A 61 0.18 8.50 -21.73
C ILE A 61 1.58 9.08 -21.83
N GLN A 62 2.50 8.33 -22.44
CA GLN A 62 3.90 8.70 -22.57
C GLN A 62 4.50 8.03 -23.80
N ASP A 63 5.71 8.44 -24.18
CA ASP A 63 6.47 7.74 -25.23
C ASP A 63 6.79 6.30 -24.81
N LYS A 64 6.79 5.37 -25.78
CA LYS A 64 7.06 3.95 -25.59
C LYS A 64 8.45 3.67 -24.99
N GLU A 65 9.46 4.48 -25.34
CA GLU A 65 10.85 4.33 -24.88
C GLU A 65 11.09 5.02 -23.52
N TYR A 66 10.14 5.86 -23.06
CA TYR A 66 10.30 6.64 -21.84
C TYR A 66 10.50 5.76 -20.59
N GLN A 67 9.90 4.56 -20.52
CA GLN A 67 10.09 3.66 -19.38
C GLN A 67 11.54 3.17 -19.22
N GLU A 68 12.24 2.96 -20.33
CA GLU A 68 13.58 2.40 -20.34
C GLU A 68 14.64 3.49 -20.21
N GLU A 69 14.51 4.57 -20.99
CA GLU A 69 15.54 5.61 -21.07
C GLU A 69 15.32 6.77 -20.07
N LYS A 70 14.07 7.04 -19.70
CA LYS A 70 13.66 8.18 -18.84
C LYS A 70 14.25 9.52 -19.29
N GLU A 71 14.47 9.68 -20.59
CA GLU A 71 15.06 10.88 -21.17
C GLU A 71 14.02 11.99 -21.39
N THR A 72 14.41 13.22 -21.07
CA THR A 72 13.58 14.42 -21.23
C THR A 72 13.12 14.65 -22.68
N LYS A 73 13.88 14.20 -23.68
CA LYS A 73 13.55 14.35 -25.11
C LYS A 73 12.37 13.48 -25.56
N LEU A 74 12.09 12.39 -24.83
CA LEU A 74 11.02 11.46 -25.13
C LEU A 74 9.69 12.05 -24.66
N VAL A 75 8.90 12.51 -25.60
CA VAL A 75 7.69 13.29 -25.35
C VAL A 75 6.54 12.83 -26.23
N VAL A 76 5.34 13.10 -25.74
CA VAL A 76 4.08 12.98 -26.47
C VAL A 76 3.76 14.35 -27.05
N ASP A 77 3.50 14.43 -28.35
CA ASP A 77 3.07 15.66 -29.03
C ASP A 77 1.57 15.94 -28.79
N ASP A 78 1.03 17.03 -29.34
CA ASP A 78 -0.41 17.36 -29.33
C ASP A 78 -1.10 17.16 -27.95
N VAL A 79 -0.43 17.62 -26.88
CA VAL A 79 -0.94 17.49 -25.51
C VAL A 79 -2.29 18.17 -25.38
N SER A 80 -2.50 19.31 -26.06
CA SER A 80 -3.78 20.01 -26.10
C SER A 80 -4.89 19.16 -26.72
N GLY A 81 -4.62 18.49 -27.85
CA GLY A 81 -5.58 17.58 -28.50
C GLY A 81 -5.89 16.35 -27.66
N ILE A 82 -4.88 15.74 -27.03
CA ILE A 82 -5.06 14.63 -26.09
C ILE A 82 -5.94 15.06 -24.91
N LYS A 83 -5.67 16.23 -24.33
CA LYS A 83 -6.44 16.76 -23.21
C LYS A 83 -7.90 17.01 -23.58
N ALA A 84 -8.16 17.55 -24.77
CA ALA A 84 -9.52 17.76 -25.26
C ALA A 84 -10.28 16.43 -25.43
N MET A 85 -9.64 15.42 -26.04
CA MET A 85 -10.22 14.08 -26.21
C MET A 85 -10.53 13.43 -24.86
N LEU A 86 -9.59 13.50 -23.91
CA LEU A 86 -9.76 12.92 -22.58
C LEU A 86 -10.86 13.64 -21.78
N HIS A 87 -11.01 14.96 -21.93
CA HIS A 87 -12.06 15.70 -21.24
C HIS A 87 -13.46 15.38 -21.80
N GLU A 88 -13.57 15.08 -23.10
CA GLU A 88 -14.82 14.63 -23.72
C GLU A 88 -15.22 13.23 -23.22
N GLU A 89 -14.26 12.31 -23.13
CA GLU A 89 -14.53 10.93 -22.71
C GLU A 89 -14.71 10.78 -21.19
N PHE A 90 -13.94 11.54 -20.42
CA PHE A 90 -13.87 11.46 -18.95
C PHE A 90 -13.97 12.86 -18.33
N PRO A 91 -15.16 13.48 -18.32
CA PRO A 91 -15.35 14.87 -17.88
C PRO A 91 -14.99 15.09 -16.39
N ASP A 92 -15.15 14.05 -15.57
CA ASP A 92 -14.86 14.10 -14.13
C ASP A 92 -13.40 13.78 -13.79
N ALA A 93 -12.58 13.37 -14.76
CA ALA A 93 -11.17 13.07 -14.54
C ALA A 93 -10.30 14.34 -14.60
N VAL A 94 -9.29 14.42 -13.74
CA VAL A 94 -8.29 15.49 -13.80
C VAL A 94 -7.14 15.06 -14.69
N ILE A 95 -6.85 15.85 -15.71
CA ILE A 95 -5.77 15.61 -16.66
C ILE A 95 -4.62 16.55 -16.31
N ALA A 96 -3.46 15.99 -15.97
CA ALA A 96 -2.30 16.72 -15.51
C ALA A 96 -1.07 16.35 -16.37
N PRO A 97 -0.79 17.11 -17.44
CA PRO A 97 0.44 16.95 -18.22
C PRO A 97 1.66 17.45 -17.45
N ARG A 98 2.77 16.72 -17.58
CA ARG A 98 4.03 16.97 -16.87
C ARG A 98 5.23 16.85 -17.80
N ILE A 99 6.21 17.72 -17.57
CA ILE A 99 7.55 17.65 -18.17
C ILE A 99 8.58 17.52 -17.05
N PHE A 100 9.54 16.62 -17.20
CA PHE A 100 10.64 16.44 -16.26
C PHE A 100 11.95 16.92 -16.89
N LEU A 101 12.57 17.91 -16.28
CA LEU A 101 13.87 18.46 -16.68
C LEU A 101 14.89 18.20 -15.58
N GLY A 102 16.06 17.67 -15.94
CA GLY A 102 17.23 17.63 -15.07
C GLY A 102 18.17 18.79 -15.37
N GLY A 103 18.71 19.45 -14.35
CA GLY A 103 19.74 20.47 -14.56
C GLY A 103 20.27 21.07 -13.26
N LEU A 104 20.87 22.25 -13.37
CA LEU A 104 21.36 23.03 -12.24
C LEU A 104 20.44 24.26 -12.05
N LEU A 105 20.10 24.55 -10.80
CA LEU A 105 19.60 25.85 -10.40
C LEU A 105 20.75 26.63 -9.77
N VAL A 106 20.99 27.84 -10.29
CA VAL A 106 22.12 28.69 -9.92
C VAL A 106 21.60 30.01 -9.37
N SER A 107 22.06 30.38 -8.17
CA SER A 107 21.88 31.70 -7.56
C SER A 107 23.14 32.54 -7.71
N SER A 108 23.15 33.74 -7.13
CA SER A 108 24.37 34.56 -7.06
C SER A 108 25.44 33.96 -6.14
N SER A 109 25.04 33.10 -5.19
CA SER A 109 25.92 32.55 -4.16
C SER A 109 26.35 31.11 -4.46
N ASN A 110 25.45 30.27 -4.96
CA ASN A 110 25.68 28.83 -5.05
C ASN A 110 24.92 28.17 -6.22
N SER A 111 25.20 26.89 -6.48
CA SER A 111 24.52 26.07 -7.48
C SER A 111 24.14 24.71 -6.93
N VAL A 112 22.93 24.24 -7.23
CA VAL A 112 22.40 22.95 -6.77
C VAL A 112 21.84 22.18 -7.95
N GLY A 113 22.07 20.86 -7.99
CA GLY A 113 21.40 19.97 -8.94
C GLY A 113 19.92 19.88 -8.62
N ALA A 114 19.07 20.04 -9.62
CA ALA A 114 17.63 20.08 -9.46
C ALA A 114 16.92 19.23 -10.51
N ALA A 115 15.92 18.46 -10.08
CA ALA A 115 14.89 17.95 -10.95
C ALA A 115 13.72 18.93 -10.95
N ILE A 116 13.47 19.53 -12.10
CA ILE A 116 12.42 20.50 -12.32
C ILE A 116 11.24 19.79 -12.98
N THR A 117 10.09 19.83 -12.34
CA THR A 117 8.83 19.36 -12.94
C THR A 117 7.99 20.55 -13.38
N GLY A 118 7.67 20.60 -14.67
CA GLY A 118 6.71 21.55 -15.24
C GLY A 118 5.30 20.98 -15.23
N PHE A 119 4.34 21.68 -14.64
CA PHE A 119 2.92 21.26 -14.60
C PHE A 119 1.96 22.44 -14.78
N GLU A 120 0.67 22.16 -14.95
CA GLU A 120 -0.39 23.16 -14.91
C GLU A 120 -0.87 23.40 -13.47
N PRO A 121 -0.71 24.59 -12.88
CA PRO A 121 -0.96 24.81 -11.45
C PRO A 121 -2.38 24.49 -10.97
N GLU A 122 -3.40 24.72 -11.81
CA GLU A 122 -4.81 24.45 -11.47
C GLU A 122 -5.17 22.96 -11.48
N ALA A 123 -4.60 22.20 -12.43
CA ALA A 123 -4.81 20.75 -12.49
C ALA A 123 -4.04 20.06 -11.37
N GLU A 124 -2.79 20.48 -11.15
CA GLU A 124 -1.90 19.89 -10.15
C GLU A 124 -2.40 20.11 -8.72
N ALA A 125 -2.96 21.28 -8.41
CA ALA A 125 -3.55 21.57 -7.10
C ALA A 125 -4.77 20.70 -6.74
N LYS A 126 -5.40 20.03 -7.73
CA LYS A 126 -6.49 19.07 -7.49
C LYS A 126 -5.99 17.64 -7.30
N VAL A 127 -4.73 17.38 -7.63
CA VAL A 127 -4.12 16.04 -7.66
C VAL A 127 -3.16 15.85 -6.50
N GLN A 128 -2.34 16.85 -6.21
CA GLN A 128 -1.31 16.80 -5.17
C GLN A 128 -1.65 17.69 -3.99
N ASP A 129 -1.35 17.20 -2.80
CA ASP A 129 -1.43 17.95 -1.54
C ASP A 129 -0.23 18.90 -1.36
N LEU A 130 0.63 19.07 -2.38
CA LEU A 130 1.83 19.91 -2.31
C LEU A 130 1.50 21.40 -2.09
N ALA A 131 0.36 21.86 -2.59
CA ALA A 131 -0.10 23.23 -2.38
C ALA A 131 -0.33 23.56 -0.89
N GLU A 132 -0.68 22.55 -0.07
CA GLU A 132 -0.85 22.69 1.38
C GLU A 132 0.50 22.67 2.13
N LYS A 133 1.57 22.22 1.46
CA LYS A 133 2.93 22.10 2.01
C LYS A 133 3.84 23.28 1.68
N ILE A 134 3.28 24.41 1.23
CA ILE A 134 4.03 25.66 1.05
C ILE A 134 4.32 26.27 2.41
N ASP A 135 5.61 26.31 2.78
CA ASP A 135 6.08 26.89 4.04
C ASP A 135 6.17 28.42 3.94
N ALA A 136 6.67 28.92 2.81
CA ALA A 136 6.80 30.36 2.55
C ALA A 136 6.39 30.73 1.12
N GLY A 137 5.80 31.91 0.95
CA GLY A 137 5.41 32.43 -0.37
C GLY A 137 4.02 31.97 -0.82
N LYS A 138 3.86 31.70 -2.12
CA LYS A 138 2.56 31.36 -2.74
C LYS A 138 2.70 30.23 -3.75
N TRP A 139 1.61 29.49 -3.96
CA TRP A 139 1.48 28.53 -5.06
C TRP A 139 1.70 29.20 -6.44
N LEU A 140 2.06 28.38 -7.42
CA LEU A 140 2.17 28.83 -8.81
C LEU A 140 0.81 29.31 -9.33
N ASP A 141 0.85 30.35 -10.16
CA ASP A 141 -0.28 30.84 -10.95
C ASP A 141 0.16 30.84 -12.41
N ASP A 142 -0.57 31.56 -13.27
CA ASP A 142 -0.25 31.67 -14.69
C ASP A 142 1.08 32.40 -14.99
N ASP A 143 1.81 32.90 -13.99
CA ASP A 143 3.15 33.46 -14.19
C ASP A 143 4.18 32.35 -14.47
N ILE A 144 4.49 32.19 -15.76
CA ILE A 144 5.49 31.24 -16.28
C ILE A 144 6.93 31.52 -15.81
N LYS A 145 7.18 32.63 -15.12
CA LYS A 145 8.50 32.94 -14.54
C LYS A 145 8.64 32.44 -13.11
N GLY A 146 7.56 31.98 -12.48
CA GLY A 146 7.58 31.45 -11.12
C GLY A 146 8.24 30.07 -11.04
N ILE A 147 8.98 29.84 -9.95
CA ILE A 147 9.45 28.51 -9.54
C ILE A 147 9.16 28.30 -8.05
N LEU A 148 8.77 27.07 -7.70
CA LEU A 148 8.72 26.57 -6.34
C LEU A 148 9.97 25.71 -6.10
N ILE A 149 10.59 25.88 -4.94
CA ILE A 149 11.79 25.12 -4.56
C ILE A 149 11.60 24.53 -3.17
N GLY A 150 12.27 23.43 -2.87
CA GLY A 150 12.25 22.86 -1.53
C GLY A 150 13.04 23.71 -0.53
N ILE A 151 12.75 23.54 0.76
CA ILE A 151 13.36 24.33 1.83
C ILE A 151 14.88 24.16 1.90
N ASP A 152 15.40 22.93 1.83
CA ASP A 152 16.84 22.67 1.90
C ASP A 152 17.58 23.20 0.64
N MET A 153 16.90 23.20 -0.51
CA MET A 153 17.40 23.80 -1.74
C MET A 153 17.47 25.33 -1.61
N ALA A 154 16.45 25.96 -1.03
CA ALA A 154 16.43 27.41 -0.79
C ALA A 154 17.56 27.84 0.16
N GLU A 155 17.79 27.08 1.23
CA GLU A 155 18.90 27.29 2.16
C GLU A 155 20.26 27.13 1.47
N SER A 156 20.44 26.06 0.69
CA SER A 156 21.69 25.79 -0.02
C SER A 156 22.02 26.84 -1.08
N LEU A 157 20.99 27.37 -1.75
CA LEU A 157 21.12 28.43 -2.75
C LEU A 157 21.20 29.84 -2.13
N GLU A 158 20.95 29.97 -0.82
CA GLU A 158 20.86 31.24 -0.09
C GLU A 158 19.83 32.21 -0.71
N VAL A 159 18.66 31.71 -1.10
CA VAL A 159 17.60 32.50 -1.76
C VAL A 159 16.30 32.50 -0.98
N GLY A 160 15.58 33.62 -1.05
CA GLY A 160 14.24 33.79 -0.50
C GLY A 160 13.18 34.05 -1.58
N ILE A 161 11.95 34.29 -1.13
CA ILE A 161 10.83 34.63 -2.01
C ILE A 161 11.14 35.92 -2.78
N GLY A 162 10.99 35.86 -4.11
CA GLY A 162 11.23 36.97 -5.01
C GLY A 162 12.65 37.05 -5.58
N ASP A 163 13.57 36.20 -5.13
CA ASP A 163 14.91 36.13 -5.68
C ASP A 163 14.95 35.42 -7.03
N LYS A 164 16.03 35.65 -7.77
CA LYS A 164 16.21 35.14 -9.13
C LYS A 164 17.08 33.90 -9.11
N LEU A 165 16.64 32.87 -9.82
CA LEU A 165 17.40 31.66 -10.07
C LEU A 165 17.58 31.48 -11.57
N VAL A 166 18.74 30.98 -11.98
CA VAL A 166 19.00 30.62 -13.36
C VAL A 166 19.02 29.10 -13.44
N TYR A 167 18.06 28.55 -14.18
CA TYR A 167 18.14 27.16 -14.63
C TYR A 167 19.21 27.06 -15.71
N MET A 168 20.03 26.02 -15.63
CA MET A 168 21.00 25.62 -16.64
C MET A 168 20.84 24.12 -16.89
N GLY A 169 20.53 23.73 -18.12
CA GLY A 169 20.37 22.33 -18.49
C GLY A 169 20.74 22.08 -19.94
N GLN A 170 20.65 20.81 -20.35
CA GLN A 170 20.92 20.43 -21.73
C GLN A 170 19.87 21.05 -22.67
N ASN A 171 20.29 21.36 -23.89
CA ASN A 171 19.38 21.77 -24.94
C ASN A 171 18.60 20.55 -25.48
N TYR A 172 17.28 20.60 -25.36
CA TYR A 172 16.39 19.56 -25.90
C TYR A 172 15.58 20.06 -27.12
N ALA A 173 15.87 21.26 -27.62
CA ALA A 173 15.03 21.99 -28.58
C ALA A 173 15.34 21.72 -30.08
N GLY A 174 16.23 20.79 -30.46
CA GLY A 174 16.35 20.35 -31.86
C GLY A 174 17.70 19.76 -32.29
N GLU A 175 17.65 19.02 -33.40
CA GLU A 175 18.63 18.18 -34.14
C GLU A 175 20.10 18.61 -34.27
N ASN A 176 20.48 19.81 -33.83
CA ASN A 176 21.88 20.17 -33.79
C ASN A 176 22.47 19.63 -32.49
N ASP A 177 23.31 18.59 -32.62
CA ASP A 177 24.21 17.98 -31.63
C ASP A 177 25.23 18.98 -31.03
N ASP A 178 24.90 20.27 -30.97
CA ASP A 178 25.67 21.24 -30.20
C ASP A 178 25.22 21.11 -28.74
N ASP A 179 26.16 20.69 -27.89
CA ASP A 179 26.12 20.63 -26.41
C ASP A 179 25.87 22.01 -25.75
N ASP A 180 25.04 22.86 -26.35
CA ASP A 180 24.72 24.19 -25.84
C ASP A 180 23.84 24.07 -24.60
N VAL A 181 24.23 24.78 -23.54
CA VAL A 181 23.49 24.84 -22.28
C VAL A 181 22.33 25.82 -22.45
N GLN A 182 21.10 25.32 -22.37
CA GLN A 182 19.93 26.19 -22.28
C GLN A 182 19.87 26.81 -20.90
N SER A 183 19.62 28.12 -20.84
CA SER A 183 19.44 28.83 -19.58
C SER A 183 18.15 29.62 -19.54
N ARG A 184 17.50 29.61 -18.37
CA ARG A 184 16.27 30.35 -18.15
C ARG A 184 16.23 30.94 -16.76
N LEU A 185 15.84 32.21 -16.68
CA LEU A 185 15.69 32.90 -15.41
C LEU A 185 14.29 32.67 -14.85
N PHE A 186 14.25 32.14 -13.64
CA PHE A 186 13.07 31.98 -12.81
C PHE A 186 13.11 32.92 -11.60
N ARG A 187 11.95 33.13 -10.99
CA ARG A 187 11.78 33.88 -9.76
C ARG A 187 11.14 32.99 -8.70
N VAL A 188 11.76 32.90 -7.53
CA VAL A 188 11.27 32.08 -6.43
C VAL A 188 9.92 32.63 -5.98
N LYS A 189 8.87 31.84 -6.13
CA LYS A 189 7.51 32.24 -5.81
C LYS A 189 7.02 31.64 -4.49
N GLY A 190 7.48 30.44 -4.20
CA GLY A 190 7.17 29.70 -2.99
C GLY A 190 8.29 28.73 -2.64
N ILE A 191 8.38 28.42 -1.36
CA ILE A 191 9.27 27.41 -0.80
C ILE A 191 8.37 26.37 -0.15
N PHE A 192 8.51 25.11 -0.57
CA PHE A 192 7.74 24.00 -0.01
C PHE A 192 8.59 23.17 0.94
N LYS A 193 7.92 22.43 1.82
CA LYS A 193 8.56 21.47 2.72
C LYS A 193 7.80 20.15 2.69
N THR A 194 8.44 19.12 2.14
CA THR A 194 7.88 17.77 2.07
C THR A 194 8.18 16.95 3.32
N GLY A 195 9.22 17.31 4.08
CA GLY A 195 9.64 16.63 5.31
C GLY A 195 10.78 15.63 5.12
N THR A 196 11.23 15.43 3.88
CA THR A 196 12.39 14.59 3.51
C THR A 196 13.42 15.41 2.77
N ALA A 197 14.65 15.43 3.32
CA ALA A 197 15.75 16.22 2.78
C ALA A 197 16.10 15.93 1.31
N GLN A 198 15.88 14.69 0.87
CA GLN A 198 16.12 14.32 -0.53
C GLN A 198 15.21 15.09 -1.50
N PHE A 199 13.93 15.26 -1.19
CA PHE A 199 13.03 16.05 -2.05
C PHE A 199 13.17 17.54 -1.81
N ASP A 200 13.34 17.95 -0.55
CA ASP A 200 13.45 19.36 -0.19
C ASP A 200 14.77 19.98 -0.71
N GLY A 201 15.80 19.17 -0.95
CA GLY A 201 17.09 19.59 -1.52
C GLY A 201 17.22 19.49 -3.04
N PHE A 202 16.31 18.79 -3.72
CA PHE A 202 16.49 18.40 -5.14
C PHE A 202 15.29 18.70 -6.05
N LEU A 203 14.05 18.71 -5.53
CA LEU A 203 12.87 18.95 -6.36
C LEU A 203 12.58 20.44 -6.49
N ALA A 204 12.19 20.84 -7.70
CA ALA A 204 11.65 22.15 -7.99
C ALA A 204 10.47 22.05 -8.97
N PHE A 205 9.55 22.99 -8.89
CA PHE A 205 8.33 22.98 -9.71
C PHE A 205 8.12 24.30 -10.43
N THR A 206 7.71 24.25 -11.69
CA THR A 206 7.40 25.45 -12.48
C THR A 206 6.20 25.19 -13.39
N HIS A 207 5.81 26.21 -14.16
CA HIS A 207 4.68 26.11 -15.08
C HIS A 207 5.06 25.26 -16.31
N LEU A 208 4.14 24.40 -16.76
CA LEU A 208 4.30 23.56 -17.96
C LEU A 208 4.75 24.35 -19.21
N LYS A 209 4.12 25.50 -19.49
CA LYS A 209 4.53 26.40 -20.58
C LYS A 209 6.00 26.84 -20.47
N ALA A 210 6.52 27.06 -19.27
CA ALA A 210 7.91 27.45 -19.07
C ALA A 210 8.88 26.31 -19.45
N THR A 211 8.51 25.06 -19.14
CA THR A 211 9.27 23.88 -19.55
C THR A 211 9.09 23.57 -21.05
N GLN A 212 7.91 23.80 -21.62
CA GLN A 212 7.68 23.67 -23.07
C GLN A 212 8.51 24.67 -23.87
N GLU A 213 8.64 25.92 -23.40
CA GLU A 213 9.53 26.92 -24.01
C GLU A 213 11.01 26.47 -24.01
N LEU A 214 11.45 25.73 -22.99
CA LEU A 214 12.78 25.12 -22.95
C LEU A 214 12.94 23.93 -23.91
N LEU A 215 11.84 23.29 -24.32
CA LEU A 215 11.79 22.23 -25.33
C LEU A 215 11.49 22.77 -26.76
N GLY A 216 11.77 24.05 -27.00
CA GLY A 216 11.56 24.70 -28.30
C GLY A 216 10.13 25.25 -28.51
N GLY A 217 9.34 25.39 -27.46
CA GLY A 217 7.98 25.95 -27.51
C GLY A 217 6.94 25.01 -28.14
N ARG A 218 7.24 23.71 -28.23
CA ARG A 218 6.34 22.69 -28.77
C ARG A 218 5.23 22.35 -27.77
N ASP A 219 4.06 21.96 -28.26
CA ASP A 219 2.97 21.45 -27.43
C ASP A 219 3.22 19.97 -27.08
N VAL A 220 4.16 19.75 -26.17
CA VAL A 220 4.67 18.43 -25.79
C VAL A 220 4.63 18.21 -24.28
N ALA A 221 4.63 16.95 -23.85
CA ALA A 221 4.82 16.55 -22.45
C ALA A 221 5.52 15.18 -22.37
N ASN A 222 6.33 14.94 -21.34
CA ASN A 222 6.89 13.60 -21.11
C ASN A 222 5.80 12.61 -20.68
N MET A 223 4.86 13.10 -19.87
CA MET A 223 3.73 12.32 -19.38
C MET A 223 2.46 13.14 -19.40
N VAL A 224 1.38 12.57 -19.91
CA VAL A 224 0.01 13.06 -19.70
C VAL A 224 -0.66 12.13 -18.71
N THR A 225 -0.78 12.59 -17.47
CA THR A 225 -1.35 11.77 -16.39
C THR A 225 -2.85 12.04 -16.23
N ILE A 226 -3.60 10.99 -15.90
CA ILE A 226 -5.06 11.04 -15.74
C ILE A 226 -5.42 10.54 -14.35
N HIS A 227 -6.19 11.36 -13.63
CA HIS A 227 -6.64 11.08 -12.27
C HIS A 227 -8.16 10.94 -12.23
N PHE A 228 -8.62 9.70 -12.08
CA PHE A 228 -10.02 9.40 -11.87
C PHE A 228 -10.45 9.64 -10.42
N PRO A 229 -11.68 10.13 -10.18
CA PRO A 229 -12.26 10.18 -8.83
C PRO A 229 -12.35 8.80 -8.17
N ASN A 230 -12.62 7.77 -8.98
CA ASN A 230 -12.62 6.37 -8.54
C ASN A 230 -11.44 5.63 -9.19
N PRO A 231 -10.44 5.18 -8.41
CA PRO A 231 -9.26 4.49 -8.92
C PRO A 231 -9.57 3.21 -9.73
N ASN A 232 -10.74 2.59 -9.52
CA ASN A 232 -11.13 1.38 -10.23
C ASN A 232 -11.47 1.62 -11.71
N ASP A 233 -11.78 2.85 -12.10
CA ASP A 233 -12.15 3.18 -13.48
C ASP A 233 -10.93 3.16 -14.42
N ALA A 234 -9.73 3.28 -13.84
CA ALA A 234 -8.46 3.28 -14.57
C ALA A 234 -8.23 2.02 -15.40
N GLU A 235 -8.59 0.85 -14.88
CA GLU A 235 -8.36 -0.44 -15.55
C GLU A 235 -9.19 -0.58 -16.85
N ALA A 236 -10.42 -0.05 -16.84
CA ALA A 236 -11.28 -0.02 -18.03
C ALA A 236 -10.93 1.13 -18.99
N ALA A 237 -10.32 2.21 -18.48
CA ALA A 237 -9.99 3.39 -19.29
C ALA A 237 -8.80 3.16 -20.25
N VAL A 238 -7.81 2.37 -19.85
CA VAL A 238 -6.60 2.09 -20.66
C VAL A 238 -6.93 1.65 -22.11
N PRO A 239 -7.71 0.58 -22.35
CA PRO A 239 -8.00 0.14 -23.72
C PRO A 239 -8.83 1.17 -24.50
N THR A 240 -9.73 1.90 -23.84
CA THR A 240 -10.54 2.95 -24.46
C THR A 240 -9.66 4.09 -24.97
N ILE A 241 -8.76 4.60 -24.12
CA ILE A 241 -7.84 5.69 -24.46
C ILE A 241 -6.88 5.22 -25.56
N ALA A 242 -6.32 4.01 -25.44
CA ALA A 242 -5.41 3.46 -26.43
C ALA A 242 -6.04 3.35 -27.84
N SER A 243 -7.34 3.03 -27.92
CA SER A 243 -8.04 2.91 -29.21
C SER A 243 -8.30 4.25 -29.91
N LYS A 244 -8.33 5.36 -29.15
CA LYS A 244 -8.61 6.71 -29.65
C LYS A 244 -7.33 7.54 -29.83
N LEU A 245 -6.21 7.08 -29.29
CA LEU A 245 -4.95 7.79 -29.37
C LEU A 245 -4.39 7.74 -30.79
N ALA A 246 -4.29 8.91 -31.42
CA ALA A 246 -3.77 9.06 -32.78
C ALA A 246 -2.25 9.27 -32.83
N GLN A 247 -1.51 8.69 -31.89
CA GLN A 247 -0.04 8.81 -31.80
C GLN A 247 0.63 7.43 -31.80
N PRO A 248 1.42 7.11 -32.84
CA PRO A 248 1.99 5.77 -33.01
C PRO A 248 3.11 5.44 -32.02
N ASP A 249 3.83 6.45 -31.52
CA ASP A 249 4.96 6.28 -30.59
C ASP A 249 4.56 6.43 -29.11
N ALA A 250 3.31 6.82 -28.84
CA ALA A 250 2.79 6.94 -27.49
C ALA A 250 2.11 5.64 -27.02
N VAL A 251 2.34 5.29 -25.76
CA VAL A 251 1.72 4.16 -25.07
C VAL A 251 0.84 4.64 -23.93
N VAL A 252 -0.28 3.94 -23.73
CA VAL A 252 -1.17 4.16 -22.60
C VAL A 252 -0.92 3.08 -21.57
N LEU A 253 -0.44 3.48 -20.40
CA LEU A 253 -0.07 2.57 -19.32
C LEU A 253 -0.98 2.78 -18.11
N HIS A 254 -1.33 1.68 -17.45
CA HIS A 254 -1.89 1.74 -16.12
C HIS A 254 -0.78 2.10 -15.11
N TRP A 255 -1.11 2.71 -13.98
CA TRP A 255 -0.11 3.07 -12.96
C TRP A 255 0.76 1.88 -12.50
N ARG A 256 0.20 0.66 -12.51
CA ARG A 256 0.93 -0.58 -12.16
C ARG A 256 2.07 -0.87 -13.14
N ASP A 257 1.88 -0.54 -14.41
CA ASP A 257 2.89 -0.75 -15.46
C ASP A 257 3.85 0.44 -15.51
N ALA A 258 3.33 1.65 -15.36
CA ALA A 258 4.14 2.88 -15.34
C ALA A 258 5.06 2.97 -14.11
N LEU A 259 4.65 2.39 -12.99
CA LEU A 259 5.41 2.31 -11.74
C LEU A 259 5.67 0.84 -11.35
N ALA A 260 6.09 0.04 -12.34
CA ALA A 260 6.29 -1.41 -12.17
C ALA A 260 7.25 -1.77 -11.03
N GLU A 261 8.28 -0.96 -10.78
CA GLU A 261 9.23 -1.16 -9.69
C GLU A 261 8.55 -1.02 -8.31
N ILE A 262 7.78 0.07 -8.11
CA ILE A 262 7.04 0.32 -6.86
C ILE A 262 5.95 -0.74 -6.68
N TYR A 263 5.21 -1.07 -7.73
CA TYR A 263 4.19 -2.10 -7.70
C TYR A 263 4.79 -3.48 -7.36
N GLY A 264 5.93 -3.82 -7.96
CA GLY A 264 6.68 -5.04 -7.68
C GLY A 264 7.15 -5.12 -6.23
N MET A 265 7.67 -4.02 -5.67
CA MET A 265 8.07 -3.95 -4.27
C MET A 265 6.88 -4.19 -3.32
N ILE A 266 5.74 -3.55 -3.57
CA ILE A 266 4.51 -3.74 -2.78
C ILE A 266 4.04 -5.20 -2.86
N GLU A 267 4.06 -5.80 -4.04
CA GLU A 267 3.57 -7.16 -4.22
C GLU A 267 4.51 -8.21 -3.60
N ILE A 268 5.83 -8.00 -3.65
CA ILE A 268 6.81 -8.82 -2.94
C ILE A 268 6.62 -8.75 -1.43
N ASP A 269 6.45 -7.53 -0.88
CA ASP A 269 6.25 -7.34 0.55
C ASP A 269 4.92 -7.97 1.01
N ARG A 270 3.85 -7.78 0.24
CA ARG A 270 2.54 -8.40 0.47
C ARG A 270 2.61 -9.93 0.47
N SER A 271 3.26 -10.51 -0.54
CA SER A 271 3.45 -11.97 -0.64
C SER A 271 4.28 -12.52 0.51
N SER A 272 5.36 -11.82 0.89
CA SER A 272 6.20 -12.16 2.04
C SER A 272 5.43 -12.09 3.35
N GLY A 273 4.57 -11.08 3.51
CA GLY A 273 3.64 -10.93 4.63
C GLY A 273 2.67 -12.11 4.73
N ASP A 274 2.09 -12.55 3.62
CA ASP A 274 1.18 -13.70 3.58
C ASP A 274 1.89 -15.01 3.98
N VAL A 275 3.15 -15.20 3.59
CA VAL A 275 3.98 -16.32 4.04
C VAL A 275 4.23 -16.26 5.56
N MET A 276 4.60 -15.09 6.08
CA MET A 276 4.83 -14.91 7.52
C MET A 276 3.56 -15.18 8.34
N LEU A 277 2.42 -14.65 7.90
CA LEU A 277 1.12 -14.88 8.53
C LEU A 277 0.74 -16.37 8.50
N SER A 278 1.07 -17.08 7.42
CA SER A 278 0.87 -18.53 7.32
C SER A 278 1.72 -19.30 8.34
N ILE A 279 2.98 -18.90 8.56
CA ILE A 279 3.86 -19.50 9.58
C ILE A 279 3.28 -19.27 10.99
N ILE A 280 2.84 -18.05 11.30
CA ILE A 280 2.19 -17.75 12.59
C ILE A 280 0.93 -18.61 12.76
N GLY A 281 0.16 -18.80 11.68
CA GLY A 281 -1.02 -19.67 11.68
C GLY A 281 -0.67 -21.13 11.99
N LEU A 282 0.41 -21.64 11.42
CA LEU A 282 0.93 -22.98 11.73
C LEU A 282 1.34 -23.11 13.19
N ILE A 283 2.05 -22.12 13.76
CA ILE A 283 2.46 -22.12 15.17
C ILE A 283 1.23 -22.20 16.08
N VAL A 284 0.21 -21.40 15.81
CA VAL A 284 -1.06 -21.43 16.56
C VAL A 284 -1.74 -22.80 16.40
N ALA A 285 -1.80 -23.34 15.18
CA ALA A 285 -2.39 -24.64 14.90
C ALA A 285 -1.69 -25.78 15.65
N PHE A 286 -0.36 -25.78 15.74
CA PHE A 286 0.40 -26.74 16.55
C PHE A 286 0.09 -26.61 18.04
N GLY A 287 -0.05 -25.39 18.56
CA GLY A 287 -0.48 -25.15 19.94
C GLY A 287 -1.86 -25.75 20.22
N VAL A 288 -2.80 -25.60 19.29
CA VAL A 288 -4.13 -26.20 19.37
C VAL A 288 -4.06 -27.73 19.30
N LEU A 289 -3.28 -28.29 18.37
CA LEU A 289 -3.09 -29.74 18.24
C LEU A 289 -2.56 -30.35 19.54
N ASN A 290 -1.48 -29.80 20.08
CA ASN A 290 -0.87 -30.28 21.31
C ASN A 290 -1.87 -30.26 22.46
N THR A 291 -2.61 -29.15 22.56
CA THR A 291 -3.61 -29.04 23.61
C THR A 291 -4.73 -30.04 23.40
N MET A 292 -5.24 -30.21 22.19
CA MET A 292 -6.30 -31.17 21.89
C MET A 292 -5.90 -32.62 22.13
N LEU A 293 -4.66 -32.98 21.80
CA LEU A 293 -4.13 -34.30 22.09
C LEU A 293 -4.14 -34.56 23.60
N MET A 294 -3.67 -33.61 24.40
CA MET A 294 -3.74 -33.69 25.86
C MET A 294 -5.19 -33.82 26.37
N SER A 295 -6.15 -33.11 25.77
CA SER A 295 -7.59 -33.29 26.05
C SER A 295 -8.04 -34.73 25.94
N VAL A 296 -7.61 -35.36 24.85
CA VAL A 296 -8.04 -36.69 24.51
C VAL A 296 -7.42 -37.70 25.46
N LEU A 297 -6.12 -37.54 25.74
CA LEU A 297 -5.37 -38.41 26.65
C LEU A 297 -5.93 -38.38 28.07
N GLU A 298 -6.18 -37.19 28.63
CA GLU A 298 -6.78 -37.01 29.96
C GLU A 298 -8.19 -37.64 30.07
N ARG A 299 -8.93 -37.70 28.95
CA ARG A 299 -10.32 -38.17 28.90
C ARG A 299 -10.49 -39.59 28.34
N THR A 300 -9.39 -40.31 28.13
CA THR A 300 -9.38 -41.70 27.62
C THR A 300 -10.32 -42.61 28.41
N ARG A 301 -10.33 -42.53 29.75
CA ARG A 301 -11.23 -43.31 30.61
C ARG A 301 -12.70 -42.98 30.37
N GLU A 302 -13.05 -41.70 30.21
CA GLU A 302 -14.42 -41.28 29.91
C GLU A 302 -14.89 -41.83 28.56
N PHE A 303 -14.01 -41.80 27.56
CA PHE A 303 -14.28 -42.40 26.24
C PHE A 303 -14.46 -43.92 26.36
N GLY A 304 -13.65 -44.60 27.18
CA GLY A 304 -13.80 -46.03 27.49
C GLY A 304 -15.17 -46.38 28.06
N VAL A 305 -15.67 -45.62 29.03
CA VAL A 305 -17.02 -45.81 29.61
C VAL A 305 -18.11 -45.60 28.55
N MET A 306 -18.00 -44.56 27.72
CA MET A 306 -18.97 -44.32 26.64
C MET A 306 -18.99 -45.45 25.60
N LEU A 307 -17.83 -46.02 25.27
CA LEU A 307 -17.74 -47.20 24.40
C LEU A 307 -18.42 -48.42 25.04
N SER A 308 -18.20 -48.66 26.34
CA SER A 308 -18.84 -49.76 27.09
C SER A 308 -20.37 -49.61 27.18
N LEU A 309 -20.88 -48.37 27.19
CA LEU A 309 -22.32 -48.08 27.13
C LEU A 309 -22.91 -48.17 25.71
N GLY A 310 -22.12 -48.56 24.70
CA GLY A 310 -22.58 -48.80 23.33
C GLY A 310 -22.43 -47.62 22.36
N MET A 311 -21.71 -46.56 22.74
CA MET A 311 -21.42 -45.46 21.81
C MET A 311 -20.43 -45.92 20.73
N LYS A 312 -20.73 -45.64 19.46
CA LYS A 312 -19.82 -45.98 18.34
C LYS A 312 -18.56 -45.08 18.36
N PRO A 313 -17.35 -45.59 18.07
CA PRO A 313 -16.11 -44.79 18.04
C PRO A 313 -16.20 -43.55 17.12
N ARG A 314 -16.90 -43.67 15.98
CA ARG A 314 -17.16 -42.54 15.07
C ARG A 314 -17.91 -41.38 15.73
N LYS A 315 -18.83 -41.65 16.66
CA LYS A 315 -19.56 -40.59 17.38
C LYS A 315 -18.66 -39.86 18.38
N ILE A 316 -17.71 -40.57 18.99
CA ILE A 316 -16.71 -39.96 19.89
C ILE A 316 -15.72 -39.12 19.07
N ALA A 317 -15.27 -39.62 17.92
CA ALA A 317 -14.43 -38.83 17.00
C ALA A 317 -15.14 -37.55 16.52
N GLN A 318 -16.43 -37.64 16.15
CA GLN A 318 -17.26 -36.47 15.81
C GLN A 318 -17.40 -35.47 16.97
N LEU A 319 -17.47 -35.96 18.21
CA LEU A 319 -17.51 -35.11 19.40
C LEU A 319 -16.21 -34.31 19.55
N VAL A 320 -15.05 -34.95 19.40
CA VAL A 320 -13.74 -34.28 19.51
C VAL A 320 -13.50 -33.31 18.35
N LEU A 321 -13.89 -33.68 17.12
CA LEU A 321 -13.87 -32.74 16.00
C LEU A 321 -14.73 -31.50 16.27
N MET A 322 -15.93 -31.69 16.83
CA MET A 322 -16.83 -30.59 17.17
C MET A 322 -16.26 -29.72 18.30
N GLU A 323 -15.58 -30.29 19.30
CA GLU A 323 -14.83 -29.53 20.30
C GLU A 323 -13.76 -28.65 19.64
N GLY A 324 -13.07 -29.18 18.62
CA GLY A 324 -12.09 -28.48 17.80
C GLY A 324 -12.63 -27.27 17.07
N VAL A 325 -13.72 -27.47 16.34
CA VAL A 325 -14.38 -26.41 15.59
C VAL A 325 -14.93 -25.34 16.54
N LEU A 326 -15.51 -25.74 17.68
CA LEU A 326 -16.01 -24.80 18.68
C LEU A 326 -14.89 -23.98 19.33
N LEU A 327 -13.76 -24.61 19.68
CA LEU A 327 -12.59 -23.90 20.18
C LEU A 327 -12.05 -22.91 19.16
N GLY A 328 -11.94 -23.33 17.89
CA GLY A 328 -11.55 -22.47 16.79
C GLY A 328 -12.51 -21.29 16.62
N PHE A 329 -13.82 -21.53 16.69
CA PHE A 329 -14.83 -20.48 16.56
C PHE A 329 -14.78 -19.48 17.72
N ILE A 330 -14.72 -19.93 18.97
CA ILE A 330 -14.64 -19.06 20.15
C ILE A 330 -13.32 -18.28 20.16
N GLY A 331 -12.20 -18.94 19.85
CA GLY A 331 -10.89 -18.30 19.72
C GLY A 331 -10.83 -17.30 18.58
N ALA A 332 -11.39 -17.63 17.41
CA ALA A 332 -11.42 -16.73 16.27
C ALA A 332 -12.35 -15.54 16.52
N MET A 333 -13.46 -15.72 17.24
CA MET A 333 -14.33 -14.61 17.66
C MET A 333 -13.63 -13.69 18.66
N GLY A 334 -12.94 -14.26 19.66
CA GLY A 334 -12.11 -13.48 20.57
C GLY A 334 -11.01 -12.72 19.84
N GLY A 335 -10.34 -13.37 18.89
CA GLY A 335 -9.29 -12.76 18.08
C GLY A 335 -9.81 -11.71 17.11
N LEU A 336 -11.00 -11.87 16.55
CA LEU A 336 -11.64 -10.85 15.72
C LEU A 336 -11.95 -9.61 16.55
N VAL A 337 -12.57 -9.77 17.73
CA VAL A 337 -12.89 -8.64 18.62
C VAL A 337 -11.63 -7.94 19.09
N LEU A 338 -10.62 -8.68 19.57
CA LEU A 338 -9.35 -8.10 19.98
C LEU A 338 -8.60 -7.44 18.82
N GLY A 339 -8.57 -8.09 17.65
CA GLY A 339 -7.93 -7.57 16.45
C GLY A 339 -8.59 -6.28 15.97
N LEU A 340 -9.92 -6.21 16.00
CA LEU A 340 -10.69 -5.00 15.75
C LEU A 340 -10.34 -3.90 16.76
N LEU A 341 -10.31 -4.20 18.06
CA LEU A 341 -9.99 -3.21 19.09
C LEU A 341 -8.57 -2.63 18.94
N ILE A 342 -7.58 -3.49 18.68
CA ILE A 342 -6.19 -3.05 18.51
C ILE A 342 -6.03 -2.30 17.18
N SER A 343 -6.65 -2.78 16.10
CA SER A 343 -6.63 -2.11 14.79
C SER A 343 -7.37 -0.79 14.81
N TRP A 344 -8.39 -0.63 15.66
CA TRP A 344 -9.21 0.59 15.71
C TRP A 344 -8.37 1.83 16.01
N HIS A 345 -7.39 1.72 16.90
CA HIS A 345 -6.46 2.82 17.18
C HIS A 345 -5.64 3.18 15.92
N ALA A 346 -5.01 2.19 15.30
CA ALA A 346 -4.19 2.37 14.09
C ALA A 346 -4.98 2.89 12.89
N VAL A 347 -6.27 2.52 12.76
CA VAL A 347 -7.14 2.96 11.65
C VAL A 347 -7.73 4.36 11.90
N THR A 348 -8.01 4.71 13.15
CA THR A 348 -8.68 5.99 13.47
C THR A 348 -7.69 7.12 13.67
N TYR A 349 -6.60 6.86 14.39
CA TYR A 349 -5.61 7.88 14.76
C TYR A 349 -4.32 7.78 13.95
N GLY A 350 -4.08 6.63 13.29
CA GLY A 350 -2.77 6.33 12.72
C GLY A 350 -1.75 5.94 13.78
N ILE A 351 -0.59 5.49 13.32
CA ILE A 351 0.59 5.28 14.15
C ILE A 351 1.64 6.25 13.66
N ASP A 352 2.00 7.20 14.53
CA ASP A 352 3.02 8.19 14.24
C ASP A 352 4.42 7.62 14.51
N PHE A 353 5.19 7.43 13.44
CA PHE A 353 6.58 6.97 13.52
C PHE A 353 7.60 8.12 13.58
N SER A 354 7.18 9.39 13.54
CA SER A 354 8.07 10.55 13.51
C SER A 354 9.11 10.51 14.62
N SER A 355 8.68 10.24 15.86
CA SER A 355 9.54 10.15 17.03
C SER A 355 10.62 9.06 16.95
N MET A 356 10.31 7.94 16.28
CA MET A 356 11.26 6.83 16.06
C MET A 356 12.25 7.15 14.93
N MET A 357 11.86 8.02 14.01
CA MET A 357 12.62 8.46 12.83
C MET A 357 13.34 9.79 13.06
N GLY A 358 13.62 10.16 14.31
CA GLY A 358 14.37 11.37 14.65
C GLY A 358 13.57 12.68 14.52
N GLY A 359 12.24 12.60 14.51
CA GLY A 359 11.34 13.75 14.36
C GLY A 359 10.96 14.08 12.91
N ALA A 360 11.29 13.21 11.95
CA ALA A 360 10.93 13.40 10.55
C ALA A 360 9.41 13.27 10.33
N GLU A 361 8.83 14.22 9.59
CA GLU A 361 7.40 14.23 9.25
C GLU A 361 7.09 13.30 8.07
N THR A 362 8.08 12.98 7.23
CA THR A 362 7.95 12.00 6.14
C THR A 362 9.16 11.07 6.09
N MET A 363 8.95 9.88 5.52
CA MET A 363 9.94 8.84 5.26
C MET A 363 10.14 8.67 3.76
N GLU A 364 11.37 8.40 3.36
CA GLU A 364 11.70 8.03 1.99
C GLU A 364 11.69 6.51 1.85
N SER A 365 10.94 5.99 0.87
CA SER A 365 11.03 4.59 0.46
C SER A 365 10.81 4.49 -1.05
N GLY A 366 11.82 4.01 -1.77
CA GLY A 366 11.74 3.79 -3.22
C GLY A 366 11.50 5.06 -4.03
N GLY A 367 12.04 6.21 -3.59
CA GLY A 367 11.87 7.50 -4.28
C GLY A 367 10.51 8.17 -4.07
N ILE A 368 9.77 7.80 -3.02
CA ILE A 368 8.48 8.39 -2.66
C ILE A 368 8.53 8.89 -1.21
N ALA A 369 7.98 10.09 -0.97
CA ALA A 369 7.78 10.63 0.38
C ALA A 369 6.50 10.07 0.96
N ILE A 370 6.62 9.20 1.95
CA ILE A 370 5.49 8.61 2.66
C ILE A 370 5.36 9.33 4.00
N ASP A 371 4.15 9.74 4.35
CA ASP A 371 3.87 10.31 5.67
C ASP A 371 4.29 9.34 6.79
N THR A 372 4.96 9.84 7.83
CA THR A 372 5.31 9.02 8.99
C THR A 372 4.09 8.68 9.85
N LEU A 373 2.97 9.37 9.63
CA LEU A 373 1.66 8.99 10.14
C LEU A 373 1.05 7.89 9.26
N MET A 374 1.31 6.63 9.62
CA MET A 374 0.73 5.49 8.91
C MET A 374 -0.65 5.15 9.44
N VAL A 375 -1.67 5.36 8.62
CA VAL A 375 -3.06 5.03 8.94
C VAL A 375 -3.41 3.65 8.41
N GLY A 376 -3.88 2.77 9.29
CA GLY A 376 -4.40 1.45 8.90
C GLY A 376 -5.69 1.56 8.11
N LYS A 377 -6.00 0.56 7.28
CA LYS A 377 -7.27 0.50 6.54
C LYS A 377 -7.92 -0.86 6.69
N TRP A 378 -9.19 -0.86 7.07
CA TRP A 378 -9.98 -2.08 7.18
C TRP A 378 -10.01 -2.86 5.86
N ASP A 379 -9.68 -4.15 5.92
CA ASP A 379 -9.87 -5.10 4.81
C ASP A 379 -10.81 -6.25 5.22
N PRO A 380 -12.14 -6.07 5.11
CA PRO A 380 -13.11 -7.08 5.51
C PRO A 380 -12.93 -8.43 4.79
N ARG A 381 -12.42 -8.40 3.55
CA ARG A 381 -12.22 -9.60 2.73
C ARG A 381 -11.10 -10.45 3.32
N ARG A 382 -9.92 -9.86 3.56
CA ARG A 382 -8.79 -10.57 4.18
C ARG A 382 -9.08 -10.95 5.62
N MET A 383 -9.73 -10.09 6.40
CA MET A 383 -10.12 -10.41 7.78
C MET A 383 -11.03 -11.63 7.85
N SER A 384 -12.03 -11.72 6.95
CA SER A 384 -12.91 -12.88 6.86
C SER A 384 -12.15 -14.14 6.45
N PHE A 385 -11.18 -14.02 5.54
CA PHE A 385 -10.32 -15.14 5.13
C PHE A 385 -9.52 -15.71 6.32
N TYR A 386 -8.83 -14.88 7.11
CA TYR A 386 -8.10 -15.36 8.28
C TYR A 386 -9.01 -15.87 9.40
N PHE A 387 -10.18 -15.24 9.60
CA PHE A 387 -11.18 -15.70 10.56
C PHE A 387 -11.69 -17.12 10.24
N ILE A 388 -12.11 -17.34 8.98
CA ILE A 388 -12.56 -18.66 8.51
C ILE A 388 -11.39 -19.65 8.53
N GLY A 389 -10.20 -19.21 8.09
CA GLY A 389 -8.97 -19.99 8.12
C GLY A 389 -8.65 -20.52 9.51
N ALA A 390 -8.69 -19.67 10.54
CA ALA A 390 -8.42 -20.06 11.92
C ALA A 390 -9.37 -21.17 12.41
N ILE A 391 -10.67 -21.08 12.07
CA ILE A 391 -11.66 -22.11 12.42
C ILE A 391 -11.34 -23.43 11.71
N LEU A 392 -11.05 -23.37 10.41
CA LEU A 392 -10.72 -24.54 9.61
C LEU A 392 -9.43 -25.21 10.11
N PHE A 393 -8.38 -24.44 10.39
CA PHE A 393 -7.12 -24.95 10.93
C PHE A 393 -7.30 -25.62 12.30
N CYS A 394 -8.12 -25.04 13.19
CA CYS A 394 -8.44 -25.68 14.48
C CYS A 394 -9.22 -27.00 14.29
N GLY A 395 -10.17 -27.01 13.35
CA GLY A 395 -10.88 -28.23 12.95
C GLY A 395 -9.92 -29.31 12.43
N MET A 396 -8.99 -28.92 11.54
CA MET A 396 -7.97 -29.80 10.96
C MET A 396 -7.00 -30.34 12.02
N ALA A 397 -6.51 -29.49 12.92
CA ALA A 397 -5.65 -29.90 14.04
C ALA A 397 -6.33 -30.94 14.95
N SER A 398 -7.66 -30.90 15.02
CA SER A 398 -8.47 -31.83 15.81
C SER A 398 -8.75 -33.16 15.10
N ILE A 399 -8.43 -33.29 13.80
CA ILE A 399 -8.59 -34.54 13.04
C ILE A 399 -7.68 -35.63 13.60
N TYR A 400 -6.42 -35.33 13.88
CA TYR A 400 -5.47 -36.33 14.38
C TYR A 400 -5.90 -36.92 15.74
N PRO A 401 -6.22 -36.12 16.78
CA PRO A 401 -6.77 -36.64 18.04
C PRO A 401 -8.09 -37.41 17.86
N ALA A 402 -8.99 -36.92 17.01
CA ALA A 402 -10.26 -37.60 16.73
C ALA A 402 -10.07 -38.96 16.02
N TRP A 403 -9.09 -39.05 15.11
CA TRP A 403 -8.74 -40.28 14.43
C TRP A 403 -8.09 -41.29 15.38
N SER A 404 -7.21 -40.84 16.28
CA SER A 404 -6.63 -41.67 17.34
C SER A 404 -7.72 -42.38 18.16
N ILE A 405 -8.81 -41.67 18.51
CA ILE A 405 -9.95 -42.25 19.24
C ILE A 405 -10.67 -43.34 18.45
N SER A 406 -10.77 -43.20 17.13
CA SER A 406 -11.47 -44.19 16.31
C SER A 406 -10.83 -45.58 16.34
N ARG A 407 -9.57 -45.67 16.78
CA ARG A 407 -8.78 -46.90 16.95
C ARG A 407 -8.70 -47.41 18.39
N LEU A 408 -9.29 -46.71 19.37
CA LEU A 408 -9.26 -47.12 20.78
C LEU A 408 -10.09 -48.39 21.00
N GLN A 409 -9.46 -49.42 21.59
CA GLN A 409 -10.16 -50.62 22.04
C GLN A 409 -10.70 -50.43 23.48
N PRO A 410 -11.96 -50.82 23.77
CA PRO A 410 -12.58 -50.63 25.10
C PRO A 410 -11.76 -51.21 26.26
N VAL A 411 -11.11 -52.35 26.02
CA VAL A 411 -10.32 -53.09 27.03
C VAL A 411 -9.01 -52.36 27.37
N GLN A 412 -8.41 -51.65 26.41
CA GLN A 412 -7.17 -50.89 26.62
C GLN A 412 -7.44 -49.55 27.34
N ALA A 413 -8.55 -48.89 27.02
CA ALA A 413 -8.94 -47.63 27.64
C ALA A 413 -9.25 -47.72 29.15
N LEU A 414 -9.59 -48.91 29.65
CA LEU A 414 -9.85 -49.15 31.08
C LEU A 414 -8.61 -49.65 31.86
N ARG A 415 -7.51 -49.98 31.16
CA ARG A 415 -6.30 -50.60 31.74
C ARG A 415 -5.13 -49.63 31.95
N HIS A 416 -5.14 -48.45 31.33
CA HIS A 416 -4.07 -47.45 31.51
C HIS A 416 -4.23 -46.72 32.85
N HIS A 417 -3.23 -46.88 33.71
CA HIS A 417 -2.99 -46.14 34.95
C HIS A 417 -2.07 -44.94 34.71
#